data_AF-A0A562QA87-F1
#
_entry.id   AF-A0A562QA87-F1
#
_cell.length_a   1.000
_cell.length_b   1.000
_cell.length_c   1.000
_cell.angle_alpha   90.00
_cell.angle_beta   90.00
_cell.angle_gamma   90.00
#
_symmetry.space_group_name_H-M   'P 1'
#
loop_
_entity.id
_entity.type
_entity.pdbx_description
1 polymer ?
#
loop_
_entity_poly.entity_id
_entity_poly.type
_entity_poly.pdbx_seq_one_letter_code
_entity_poly.pdbx_strand_id
1 'polypeptide(L)'
;MTYHAKEPKFLWILLFVMTLTYTYALDSAFEYIAYVVLFLFFAAMTTNYKLEILEDSLKYEIRILSMAISKRVVKPNEIEKVHMIHAGSRPIVLVHLKKGMRLKLHRFVPEGYDENLAQFAHKHAILIDRTGNK
;
A
#
# COMPACT_ATOMS: atom_id res chain seq x y z
N MET A 1 -9.82 -10.63 9.78
CA MET A 1 -10.27 -9.22 9.71
C MET A 1 -9.76 -8.58 8.42
N THR A 2 -10.52 -7.63 7.86
CA THR A 2 -10.22 -6.99 6.58
C THR A 2 -9.96 -5.50 6.76
N TYR A 3 -8.89 -5.01 6.15
CA TYR A 3 -8.43 -3.64 6.23
C TYR A 3 -8.21 -3.06 4.83
N HIS A 4 -8.46 -1.78 4.69
CA HIS A 4 -8.32 -1.05 3.43
C HIS A 4 -7.43 0.17 3.62
N ALA A 5 -6.47 0.38 2.72
CA ALA A 5 -5.69 1.60 2.65
C ALA A 5 -5.91 2.30 1.31
N LYS A 6 -6.06 3.62 1.37
CA LYS A 6 -6.13 4.50 0.21
C LYS A 6 -4.91 5.40 0.21
N GLU A 7 -4.26 5.51 -0.95
CA GLU A 7 -3.19 6.49 -1.11
C GLU A 7 -3.76 7.92 -1.12
N PRO A 8 -3.03 8.89 -0.55
CA PRO A 8 -3.38 10.29 -0.67
C PRO A 8 -3.34 10.70 -2.14
N LYS A 9 -4.50 11.03 -2.70
CA LYS A 9 -4.64 11.30 -4.13
C LYS A 9 -4.12 12.68 -4.55
N PHE A 10 -3.77 13.53 -3.58
CA PHE A 10 -3.40 14.93 -3.82
C PHE A 10 -2.25 15.08 -4.83
N LEU A 11 -1.17 14.32 -4.67
CA LEU A 11 -0.02 14.38 -5.59
C LEU A 11 -0.41 13.95 -7.00
N TRP A 12 -1.18 12.87 -7.13
CA TRP A 12 -1.65 12.38 -8.42
C TRP A 12 -2.62 13.35 -9.10
N ILE A 13 -3.52 13.97 -8.34
CA ILE A 13 -4.44 15.01 -8.84
C ILE A 13 -3.65 16.23 -9.32
N LEU A 14 -2.66 16.69 -8.55
CA LEU A 14 -1.82 17.82 -8.92
C LEU A 14 -1.05 17.55 -10.23
N LEU A 15 -0.41 16.38 -10.33
CA LEU A 15 0.30 15.96 -11.54
C LEU A 15 -0.65 15.82 -12.73
N PHE A 16 -1.86 15.28 -12.51
CA PHE A 16 -2.89 15.17 -13.54
C PHE A 16 -3.30 16.54 -14.09
N VAL A 17 -3.58 17.51 -13.22
CA VAL A 17 -3.95 18.88 -13.63
C VAL A 17 -2.79 19.56 -14.37
N MET A 18 -1.55 19.41 -13.88
CA MET A 18 -0.38 19.97 -14.55
C MET A 18 -0.23 19.40 -15.96
N THR A 19 -0.25 18.07 -16.11
CA THR A 19 -0.13 17.42 -17.42
C THR A 19 -1.27 17.80 -18.36
N LEU A 20 -2.48 17.97 -17.85
CA LEU A 20 -3.62 18.42 -18.64
C LEU A 20 -3.35 19.83 -19.23
N THR A 21 -2.89 20.78 -18.42
CA THR A 21 -2.53 22.14 -18.88
C THR A 21 -1.41 22.12 -19.91
N TYR A 22 -0.39 21.27 -19.69
CA TYR A 22 0.70 21.12 -20.66
C TYR A 22 0.22 20.51 -21.98
N THR A 23 -0.71 19.55 -21.95
CA THR A 23 -1.23 18.90 -23.17
C THR A 23 -1.81 19.92 -24.16
N TYR A 24 -2.51 20.94 -23.67
CA TYR A 24 -3.04 22.03 -24.51
C TYR A 24 -1.98 22.98 -25.09
N ALA A 25 -0.76 22.98 -24.53
CA ALA A 25 0.34 23.84 -24.95
C ALA A 25 1.38 23.13 -25.84
N LEU A 26 1.28 21.81 -26.00
CA LEU A 26 2.22 21.03 -26.83
C LEU A 26 1.72 20.91 -28.28
N ASP A 27 2.66 20.98 -29.23
CA ASP A 27 2.44 20.65 -30.64
C ASP A 27 2.08 19.17 -30.86
N SER A 28 1.33 18.87 -31.92
CA SER A 28 0.61 17.60 -32.18
C SER A 28 1.43 16.30 -32.06
N ALA A 29 2.76 16.36 -32.17
CA ALA A 29 3.63 15.18 -32.11
C ALA A 29 3.70 14.54 -30.71
N PHE A 30 3.49 15.31 -29.64
CA PHE A 30 3.62 14.83 -28.25
C PHE A 30 2.28 14.64 -27.52
N GLU A 31 1.18 14.99 -28.16
CA GLU A 31 -0.17 14.93 -27.60
C GLU A 31 -0.54 13.49 -27.18
N TYR A 32 -0.19 12.49 -28.01
CA TYR A 32 -0.41 11.07 -27.72
C TYR A 32 0.33 10.60 -26.47
N ILE A 33 1.55 11.09 -26.23
CA ILE A 33 2.32 10.75 -25.02
C ILE A 33 1.65 11.34 -23.79
N ALA A 34 1.15 12.58 -23.89
CA ALA A 34 0.45 13.23 -22.79
C ALA A 34 -0.83 12.47 -22.39
N TYR A 35 -1.59 11.94 -23.35
CA TYR A 35 -2.75 11.09 -23.06
C TYR A 35 -2.38 9.79 -22.36
N VAL A 36 -1.28 9.14 -22.75
CA VAL A 36 -0.80 7.93 -22.04
C VAL A 36 -0.42 8.27 -20.60
N VAL A 37 0.26 9.39 -20.37
CA VAL A 37 0.64 9.84 -19.02
C VAL A 37 -0.59 10.18 -18.17
N LEU A 38 -1.59 10.87 -18.74
CA LEU A 38 -2.86 11.14 -18.07
C LEU A 38 -3.58 9.86 -17.66
N PHE A 39 -3.60 8.85 -18.54
CA PHE A 39 -4.18 7.55 -18.22
C PHE A 39 -3.44 6.85 -17.07
N LEU A 40 -2.10 6.93 -17.03
CA LEU A 40 -1.30 6.39 -15.93
C LEU A 40 -1.60 7.08 -14.60
N PHE A 41 -1.72 8.40 -14.57
CA PHE A 41 -2.08 9.14 -13.36
C PHE A 41 -3.51 8.84 -12.91
N PHE A 42 -4.44 8.73 -13.85
CA PHE A 42 -5.80 8.30 -13.56
C PHE A 42 -5.83 6.89 -12.95
N ALA A 43 -5.13 5.93 -13.55
CA ALA A 43 -4.99 4.59 -13.00
C ALA A 43 -4.41 4.64 -11.59
N ALA A 44 -3.32 5.38 -11.37
CA ALA A 44 -2.70 5.54 -10.06
C ALA A 44 -3.66 6.10 -9.00
N MET A 45 -4.51 7.08 -9.33
CA MET A 45 -5.54 7.64 -8.43
C MET A 45 -6.61 6.65 -7.97
N THR A 46 -6.79 5.56 -8.73
CA THR A 46 -7.77 4.51 -8.41
C THR A 46 -7.14 3.33 -7.67
N THR A 47 -5.84 3.39 -7.37
CA THR A 47 -5.14 2.35 -6.62
C THR A 47 -5.66 2.30 -5.19
N ASN A 48 -6.08 1.11 -4.78
CA ASN A 48 -6.51 0.81 -3.43
C ASN A 48 -5.80 -0.46 -2.95
N TYR A 49 -5.45 -0.48 -1.67
CA TYR A 49 -4.82 -1.63 -1.05
C TYR A 49 -5.80 -2.30 -0.10
N LYS A 50 -5.82 -3.63 -0.11
CA LYS A 50 -6.60 -4.45 0.81
C LYS A 50 -5.66 -5.40 1.53
N LEU A 51 -5.75 -5.42 2.84
CA LEU A 51 -5.05 -6.34 3.72
C LEU A 51 -6.09 -7.19 4.46
N GLU A 52 -5.93 -8.49 4.42
CA GLU A 52 -6.78 -9.44 5.14
C GLU A 52 -5.89 -10.23 6.10
N ILE A 53 -6.12 -10.08 7.39
CA ILE A 53 -5.45 -10.84 8.44
C ILE A 53 -6.34 -12.04 8.75
N LEU A 54 -5.89 -13.22 8.34
CA LEU A 54 -6.52 -14.51 8.66
C LEU A 54 -5.71 -15.20 9.75
N GLU A 55 -6.25 -16.28 10.32
CA GLU A 55 -5.58 -16.98 11.42
C GLU A 55 -4.20 -17.53 11.04
N ASP A 56 -4.08 -18.09 9.84
CA ASP A 56 -2.86 -18.76 9.35
C ASP A 56 -2.27 -18.11 8.09
N SER A 57 -2.73 -16.93 7.71
CA SER A 57 -2.17 -16.21 6.56
C SER A 57 -2.50 -14.72 6.56
N LEU A 58 -1.65 -13.96 5.88
CA LEU A 58 -1.90 -12.57 5.51
C LEU A 58 -2.18 -12.53 4.01
N LYS A 59 -3.33 -11.99 3.60
CA LYS A 59 -3.61 -11.70 2.20
C LYS A 59 -3.42 -10.22 1.95
N TYR A 60 -2.55 -9.88 1.01
CA TYR A 60 -2.33 -8.53 0.55
C TYR A 60 -2.74 -8.42 -0.91
N GLU A 61 -3.60 -7.45 -1.21
CA GLU A 61 -4.18 -7.26 -2.53
C GLU A 61 -4.06 -5.80 -2.97
N ILE A 62 -3.53 -5.60 -4.18
CA ILE A 62 -3.44 -4.30 -4.85
C ILE A 62 -4.54 -4.27 -5.92
N ARG A 63 -5.43 -3.29 -5.83
CA ARG A 63 -6.52 -3.09 -6.79
C ARG A 63 -6.36 -1.76 -7.51
N ILE A 64 -6.54 -1.76 -8.83
CA ILE A 64 -6.64 -0.55 -9.65
C ILE A 64 -7.98 -0.61 -10.36
N LEU A 65 -8.74 0.50 -10.42
CA LEU A 65 -10.07 0.54 -11.04
C LEU A 65 -11.01 -0.60 -10.55
N SER A 66 -10.89 -0.99 -9.28
CA SER A 66 -11.58 -2.14 -8.66
C SER A 66 -11.15 -3.53 -9.14
N MET A 67 -10.27 -3.63 -10.14
CA MET A 67 -9.66 -4.88 -10.58
C MET A 67 -8.43 -5.21 -9.75
N ALA A 68 -8.34 -6.44 -9.28
CA ALA A 68 -7.20 -6.92 -8.50
C ALA A 68 -6.01 -7.22 -9.43
N ILE A 69 -5.00 -6.35 -9.43
CA ILE A 69 -3.80 -6.53 -10.25
C ILE A 69 -2.82 -7.50 -9.59
N SER A 70 -2.74 -7.45 -8.27
CA SER A 70 -1.83 -8.32 -7.52
C SER A 70 -2.52 -8.86 -6.29
N LYS A 71 -2.44 -10.17 -6.09
CA LYS A 71 -2.88 -10.87 -4.89
C LYS A 71 -1.72 -11.68 -4.37
N ARG A 72 -1.34 -11.43 -3.12
CA ARG A 72 -0.29 -12.17 -2.44
C ARG A 72 -0.84 -12.77 -1.16
N VAL A 73 -0.71 -14.08 -1.02
CA VAL A 73 -0.96 -14.78 0.24
C VAL A 73 0.39 -15.07 0.87
N VAL A 74 0.58 -14.62 2.09
CA VAL A 74 1.80 -14.81 2.88
C VAL A 74 1.47 -15.69 4.06
N LYS A 75 2.19 -16.81 4.19
CA LYS A 75 2.06 -17.68 5.37
C LYS A 75 2.96 -17.17 6.51
N PRO A 76 2.62 -17.44 7.78
CA PRO A 76 3.44 -17.05 8.93
C PRO A 76 4.90 -17.49 8.80
N ASN A 77 5.13 -18.71 8.32
CA ASN A 77 6.47 -19.28 8.12
C ASN A 77 7.31 -18.55 7.06
N GLU A 78 6.70 -17.74 6.19
CA GLU A 78 7.39 -16.92 5.19
C GLU A 78 7.77 -15.54 5.73
N ILE A 79 7.25 -15.17 6.90
CA ILE A 79 7.55 -13.91 7.57
C ILE A 79 8.80 -14.11 8.42
N GLU A 80 9.76 -13.21 8.26
CA GLU A 80 11.00 -13.19 9.02
C GLU A 80 10.85 -12.32 10.26
N LYS A 81 10.31 -11.11 10.08
CA LYS A 81 10.08 -10.14 11.16
C LYS A 81 9.02 -9.13 10.77
N VAL A 82 8.39 -8.53 11.76
CA VAL A 82 7.47 -7.40 11.63
C VAL A 82 8.09 -6.20 12.32
N HIS A 83 8.27 -5.11 11.59
CA HIS A 83 8.79 -3.86 12.13
C HIS A 83 7.67 -2.83 12.20
N MET A 84 7.30 -2.45 13.42
CA MET A 84 6.27 -1.46 13.70
C MET A 84 6.93 -0.12 14.04
N ILE A 85 6.71 0.87 13.18
CA ILE A 85 7.21 2.22 13.33
C ILE A 85 6.05 3.12 13.75
N HIS A 86 6.11 3.66 14.96
CA HIS A 86 5.13 4.62 15.45
C HIS A 86 5.62 6.04 15.14
N ALA A 87 5.12 6.60 14.03
CA ALA A 87 5.44 7.97 13.61
C ALA A 87 4.15 8.80 13.60
N GLY A 88 3.89 9.53 14.69
CA GLY A 88 2.66 10.32 14.86
C GLY A 88 1.42 9.48 15.16
N SER A 89 0.26 9.89 14.65
CA SER A 89 -1.04 9.28 14.99
C SER A 89 -1.33 7.95 14.28
N ARG A 90 -0.55 7.57 13.26
CA ARG A 90 -0.79 6.34 12.49
C ARG A 90 0.47 5.49 12.40
N PRO A 91 0.45 4.24 12.90
CA PRO A 91 1.60 3.37 12.81
C PRO A 91 1.87 2.98 11.35
N ILE A 92 3.15 2.81 11.04
CA ILE A 92 3.65 2.22 9.81
C ILE A 92 4.15 0.83 10.16
N VAL A 93 3.63 -0.20 9.51
CA VAL A 93 4.04 -1.58 9.77
C VAL A 93 4.74 -2.16 8.55
N LEU A 94 5.85 -2.85 8.76
CA LEU A 94 6.69 -3.39 7.71
C LEU A 94 6.85 -4.88 7.96
N VAL A 95 6.29 -5.69 7.07
CA VAL A 95 6.42 -7.14 7.15
C VAL A 95 7.58 -7.55 6.26
N HIS A 96 8.66 -8.02 6.87
CA HIS A 96 9.82 -8.57 6.16
C HIS A 96 9.58 -10.05 5.92
N LEU A 97 9.66 -10.45 4.65
CA LEU A 97 9.55 -11.84 4.23
C LEU A 97 10.93 -12.44 4.03
N LYS A 98 11.08 -13.73 4.32
CA LYS A 98 12.34 -14.50 4.18
C LYS A 98 12.94 -14.45 2.78
N LYS A 99 12.13 -14.17 1.74
CA LYS A 99 12.57 -14.02 0.34
C LYS A 99 13.13 -12.62 0.03
N GLY A 100 13.54 -11.85 1.04
CA GLY A 100 14.07 -10.49 0.90
C GLY A 100 13.04 -9.42 0.54
N MET A 101 11.76 -9.79 0.42
CA MET A 101 10.71 -8.84 0.06
C MET A 101 10.11 -8.20 1.32
N ARG A 102 9.77 -6.91 1.23
CA ARG A 102 9.15 -6.15 2.32
C ARG A 102 7.78 -5.65 1.91
N LEU A 103 6.77 -5.95 2.71
CA LEU A 103 5.42 -5.39 2.59
C LEU A 103 5.31 -4.17 3.49
N LYS A 104 5.11 -3.00 2.90
CA LYS A 104 4.87 -1.77 3.64
C LYS A 104 3.36 -1.58 3.83
N LEU A 105 2.93 -1.66 5.07
CA LEU A 105 1.56 -1.43 5.48
C LEU A 105 1.46 -0.05 6.14
N HIS A 106 0.64 0.84 5.56
CA HIS A 106 0.45 2.18 6.07
C HIS A 106 -0.96 2.68 5.74
N ARG A 107 -1.56 3.48 6.63
CA ARG A 107 -2.90 4.10 6.45
C ARG A 107 -4.03 3.10 6.21
N PHE A 108 -3.94 1.91 6.80
CA PHE A 108 -5.04 0.96 6.78
C PHE A 108 -6.16 1.39 7.74
N VAL A 109 -7.40 1.16 7.32
CA VAL A 109 -8.65 1.43 8.03
C VAL A 109 -9.46 0.11 8.05
N PRO A 110 -10.13 -0.27 9.16
CA PRO A 110 -10.22 0.44 10.44
C PRO A 110 -8.88 0.53 11.18
N GLU A 111 -8.80 1.46 12.14
CA GLU A 111 -7.64 1.59 13.03
C GLU A 111 -7.46 0.31 13.88
N GLY A 112 -6.25 0.07 14.40
CA GLY A 112 -5.93 -1.16 15.15
C GLY A 112 -5.47 -2.35 14.30
N TYR A 113 -5.17 -2.14 13.01
CA TYR A 113 -4.60 -3.19 12.16
C TYR A 113 -3.23 -3.66 12.65
N ASP A 114 -2.47 -2.75 13.28
CA ASP A 114 -1.16 -2.97 13.88
C ASP A 114 -1.24 -3.84 15.13
N GLU A 115 -2.24 -3.63 16.00
CA GLU A 115 -2.51 -4.48 17.16
C GLU A 115 -2.89 -5.90 16.73
N ASN A 116 -3.78 -6.02 15.74
CA ASN A 116 -4.17 -7.31 15.18
C ASN A 116 -3.00 -8.03 14.50
N LEU A 117 -2.11 -7.29 13.84
CA LEU A 117 -0.89 -7.86 13.27
C LEU A 117 0.11 -8.26 14.36
N ALA A 118 0.19 -7.52 15.47
CA ALA A 118 1.01 -7.88 16.62
C ALA A 118 0.53 -9.19 17.26
N GLN A 119 -0.79 -9.34 17.42
CA GLN A 119 -1.39 -10.58 17.93
C GLN A 119 -1.11 -11.76 16.99
N PHE A 120 -1.25 -11.56 15.68
CA PHE A 120 -0.91 -12.57 14.68
C PHE A 120 0.58 -12.97 14.77
N ALA A 121 1.47 -11.98 14.84
CA ALA A 121 2.91 -12.24 14.96
C ALA A 121 3.24 -12.98 16.26
N HIS A 122 2.62 -12.61 17.39
CA HIS A 122 2.80 -13.30 18.66
C HIS A 122 2.29 -14.76 18.62
N LYS A 123 1.11 -15.01 18.01
CA LYS A 123 0.54 -16.37 17.86
C LYS A 123 1.48 -17.30 17.10
N HIS A 124 2.21 -16.78 16.13
CA HIS A 124 3.12 -17.55 15.26
C HIS A 124 4.60 -17.39 15.61
N ALA A 125 4.91 -16.86 16.81
CA ALA A 125 6.28 -16.62 17.29
C ALA A 125 7.18 -15.82 16.31
N ILE A 126 6.59 -14.88 15.59
CA ILE A 126 7.28 -13.97 14.67
C ILE A 126 7.89 -12.81 15.46
N LEU A 127 9.14 -12.46 15.17
CA LEU A 127 9.83 -11.35 15.80
C LEU A 127 9.16 -10.00 15.46
N ILE A 128 8.88 -9.20 16.49
CA ILE A 128 8.34 -7.84 16.33
C ILE A 128 9.39 -6.83 16.80
N ASP A 129 9.86 -6.00 15.89
CA ASP A 129 10.70 -4.84 16.19
C ASP A 129 9.82 -3.60 16.30
N ARG A 130 9.98 -2.80 17.35
CA ARG A 130 9.20 -1.58 17.57
C ARG A 130 10.17 -0.41 17.61
N THR A 131 10.01 0.53 16.68
CA THR A 131 10.76 1.79 16.67
C THR A 131 9.79 2.95 16.78
N GLY A 132 9.94 3.74 17.84
CA GLY A 132 9.16 4.95 18.04
C GLY A 132 9.84 5.80 19.10
N ASN A 133 9.86 7.12 18.88
CA ASN A 133 10.16 8.05 19.94
C ASN A 133 8.88 8.15 20.79
N LYS A 134 9.00 7.91 22.09
CA LYS A 134 7.89 8.13 23.04
C LYS A 134 7.40 9.58 22.97
#